data_AF-B4X0V7-F1
#
_entry.id   AF-B4X0V7-F1
#
_cell.length_a   1.000
_cell.length_b   1.000
_cell.length_c   1.000
_cell.angle_alpha   90.00
_cell.angle_beta   90.00
_cell.angle_gamma   90.00
#
_symmetry.space_group_name_H-M   'P 1'
#
loop_
_entity.id
_entity.type
_entity.pdbx_description
1 polymer ?
#
loop_
_entity_poly.entity_id
_entity_poly.type
_entity_poly.pdbx_seq_one_letter_code
_entity_poly.pdbx_strand_id
1 'polypeptide(L)'
;MTKKAAKIVYQTEKYGLRGEFGEILLHIAIRQVYETLPAVSKIYYKSAVNETVKGFDAVHVVRKDGDLELWIGETKFYENITRAVYDVSKEVVDHLETDYLRSEFILIKNKIDPTWSEAEALNKLLHENTSLDSVFKQACIPILLTYDSDVVGVSESDNEEYREKIKVEMRDAYANLRGKINHEYENRFNQYFPLVVHVIFVPLKEKKQLIAALDARLKALQL
;
A
#
# COMPACT_ATOMS: atom_id res chain seq x y z
N MET A 1 22.10 -0.43 -2.19
CA MET A 1 20.87 -0.69 -1.41
C MET A 1 20.07 -1.89 -1.93
N THR A 2 19.87 -2.02 -3.26
CA THR A 2 19.05 -3.08 -3.89
C THR A 2 19.49 -4.53 -3.60
N LYS A 3 20.80 -4.83 -3.59
CA LYS A 3 21.31 -6.19 -3.29
C LYS A 3 21.01 -6.67 -1.86
N LYS A 4 20.97 -5.75 -0.87
CA LYS A 4 20.70 -6.09 0.53
C LYS A 4 19.23 -6.44 0.75
N ALA A 5 18.32 -5.66 0.15
CA ALA A 5 16.89 -5.96 0.14
C ALA A 5 16.58 -7.28 -0.59
N ALA A 6 17.19 -7.52 -1.76
CA ALA A 6 17.04 -8.78 -2.50
C ALA A 6 17.53 -10.01 -1.72
N LYS A 7 18.58 -9.88 -0.90
CA LYS A 7 19.09 -10.97 -0.06
C LYS A 7 18.18 -11.27 1.13
N ILE A 8 17.58 -10.24 1.75
CA ILE A 8 16.64 -10.38 2.88
C ILE A 8 15.36 -11.11 2.44
N VAL A 9 14.83 -10.78 1.26
CA VAL A 9 13.62 -11.41 0.68
C VAL A 9 13.75 -12.93 0.49
N TYR A 10 14.97 -13.47 0.34
CA TYR A 10 15.20 -14.91 0.14
C TYR A 10 15.67 -15.67 1.38
N GLN A 11 16.05 -14.97 2.45
CA GLN A 11 16.45 -15.62 3.71
C GLN A 11 15.25 -16.05 4.57
N THR A 12 14.04 -15.58 4.25
CA THR A 12 12.81 -16.03 4.87
C THR A 12 12.34 -17.33 4.22
N GLU A 13 12.68 -18.47 4.82
CA GLU A 13 12.37 -19.84 4.32
C GLU A 13 10.87 -20.20 4.16
N LYS A 14 9.95 -19.25 4.33
CA LYS A 14 8.54 -19.38 3.93
C LYS A 14 8.27 -18.49 2.73
N TYR A 15 8.30 -19.09 1.54
CA TYR A 15 7.90 -18.51 0.26
C TYR A 15 6.57 -17.73 0.38
N GLY A 16 6.69 -16.41 0.60
CA GLY A 16 5.62 -15.41 0.74
C GLY A 16 5.70 -14.29 -0.32
N LEU A 17 6.47 -14.51 -1.39
CA LEU A 17 6.80 -13.54 -2.45
C LEU A 17 5.59 -12.84 -3.10
N ARG A 18 4.38 -13.42 -3.02
CA ARG A 18 3.19 -12.85 -3.69
C ARG A 18 2.76 -11.51 -3.09
N GLY A 19 2.75 -11.35 -1.77
CA GLY A 19 2.34 -10.09 -1.13
C GLY A 19 3.43 -9.02 -1.21
N GLU A 20 4.69 -9.43 -1.04
CA GLU A 20 5.84 -8.52 -0.96
C GLU A 20 6.07 -7.73 -2.26
N PHE A 21 5.77 -8.32 -3.42
CA PHE A 21 5.81 -7.57 -4.68
C PHE A 21 4.79 -6.43 -4.70
N GLY A 22 3.60 -6.62 -4.13
CA GLY A 22 2.63 -5.55 -3.98
C GLY A 22 3.16 -4.41 -3.11
N GLU A 23 3.77 -4.72 -1.95
CA GLU A 23 4.39 -3.72 -1.07
C GLU A 23 5.49 -2.92 -1.81
N ILE A 24 6.34 -3.61 -2.58
CA ILE A 24 7.40 -2.98 -3.39
C ILE A 24 6.80 -2.08 -4.47
N LEU A 25 5.78 -2.56 -5.20
CA LEU A 25 5.12 -1.78 -6.25
C LEU A 25 4.43 -0.55 -5.66
N LEU A 26 3.76 -0.69 -4.52
CA LEU A 26 3.12 0.42 -3.83
C LEU A 26 4.17 1.46 -3.43
N HIS A 27 5.26 1.04 -2.78
CA HIS A 27 6.37 1.90 -2.41
C HIS A 27 6.94 2.66 -3.63
N ILE A 28 7.17 1.98 -4.75
CA ILE A 28 7.69 2.61 -5.97
C ILE A 28 6.69 3.65 -6.50
N ALA A 29 5.43 3.26 -6.65
CA ALA A 29 4.40 4.11 -7.26
C ALA A 29 4.20 5.41 -6.47
N ILE A 30 4.05 5.33 -5.14
CA ILE A 30 3.80 6.53 -4.31
C ILE A 30 5.05 7.42 -4.20
N ARG A 31 6.26 6.88 -4.37
CA ARG A 31 7.48 7.69 -4.42
C ARG A 31 7.66 8.40 -5.75
N GLN A 32 7.32 7.74 -6.85
CA GLN A 32 7.49 8.31 -8.18
C GLN A 32 6.42 9.35 -8.52
N VAL A 33 5.18 9.12 -8.08
CA VAL A 33 4.05 9.99 -8.44
C VAL A 33 3.86 11.13 -7.44
N TYR A 34 4.07 10.88 -6.16
CA TYR A 34 3.78 11.83 -5.07
C TYR A 34 5.03 12.27 -4.29
N GLU A 35 6.22 11.88 -4.74
CA GLU A 35 7.51 12.27 -4.12
C GLU A 35 7.58 11.97 -2.61
N THR A 36 6.87 10.93 -2.17
CA THR A 36 6.80 10.55 -0.75
C THR A 36 8.17 10.16 -0.18
N LEU A 37 8.34 10.42 1.12
CA LEU A 37 9.47 9.98 1.91
C LEU A 37 9.07 8.76 2.74
N PRO A 38 9.82 7.64 2.69
CA PRO A 38 9.51 6.48 3.52
C PRO A 38 9.80 6.79 5.00
N ALA A 39 8.79 6.62 5.85
CA ALA A 39 8.95 6.75 7.30
C ALA A 39 9.34 5.43 7.95
N VAL A 40 8.62 4.35 7.58
CA VAL A 40 8.92 2.98 8.00
C VAL A 40 8.62 2.07 6.82
N SER A 41 9.55 1.19 6.47
CA SER A 41 9.36 0.23 5.37
C SER A 41 9.54 -1.20 5.87
N LYS A 42 8.45 -1.97 5.91
CA LYS A 42 8.44 -3.39 6.30
C LYS A 42 9.52 -4.21 5.59
N ILE A 43 9.78 -3.90 4.32
CA ILE A 43 10.79 -4.55 3.48
C ILE A 43 12.20 -4.53 4.12
N TYR A 44 12.56 -3.45 4.83
CA TYR A 44 13.89 -3.31 5.44
C TYR A 44 14.00 -3.92 6.84
N TYR A 45 12.88 -4.25 7.48
CA TYR A 45 12.84 -4.67 8.89
C TYR A 45 12.48 -6.14 9.11
N LYS A 46 12.22 -6.92 8.04
CA LYS A 46 12.03 -8.39 8.10
C LYS A 46 13.32 -9.19 8.41
N SER A 47 14.21 -8.66 9.25
CA SER A 47 15.46 -9.33 9.67
C SER A 47 15.27 -10.34 10.82
N ALA A 48 14.07 -10.46 11.39
CA ALA A 48 13.76 -11.43 12.43
C ALA A 48 12.88 -12.56 11.88
N VAL A 49 13.44 -13.78 11.90
CA VAL A 49 12.77 -15.03 11.56
C VAL A 49 11.62 -15.24 12.57
N ASN A 50 10.37 -15.35 12.08
CA ASN A 50 9.15 -15.81 12.77
C ASN A 50 8.09 -14.82 13.30
N GLU A 51 8.12 -13.53 12.99
CA GLU A 51 6.92 -12.70 13.22
C GLU A 51 6.35 -12.19 11.89
N THR A 52 5.12 -12.59 11.57
CA THR A 52 4.29 -11.82 10.65
C THR A 52 4.06 -10.47 11.30
N VAL A 53 4.88 -9.49 10.93
CA VAL A 53 4.70 -8.10 11.35
C VAL A 53 3.38 -7.62 10.73
N LYS A 54 2.31 -7.67 11.53
CA LYS A 54 1.05 -7.00 11.24
C LYS A 54 1.30 -5.49 11.10
N GLY A 55 0.48 -4.81 10.30
CA GLY A 55 0.57 -3.37 10.08
C GLY A 55 0.35 -2.95 8.63
N PHE A 56 0.53 -1.67 8.33
CA PHE A 56 0.38 -1.11 6.99
C PHE A 56 1.46 -1.61 6.02
N ASP A 57 1.12 -1.81 4.75
CA ASP A 57 2.05 -2.25 3.70
C ASP A 57 3.09 -1.17 3.34
N ALA A 58 2.72 0.10 3.48
CA ALA A 58 3.64 1.22 3.36
C ALA A 58 3.35 2.30 4.42
N VAL A 59 4.40 2.85 5.04
CA VAL A 59 4.28 4.02 5.92
C VAL A 59 5.21 5.11 5.40
N HIS A 60 4.64 6.14 4.82
CA HIS A 60 5.33 7.23 4.16
C HIS A 60 4.84 8.57 4.70
N VAL A 61 5.55 9.64 4.36
CA VAL A 61 5.11 11.01 4.60
C VAL A 61 5.30 11.85 3.35
N VAL A 62 4.48 12.89 3.22
CA VAL A 62 4.64 13.94 2.21
C VAL A 62 4.62 15.28 2.93
N ARG A 63 5.51 16.20 2.53
CA ARG A 63 5.36 17.61 2.92
C ARG A 63 4.54 18.32 1.87
N LYS A 64 3.40 18.88 2.29
CA LYS A 64 2.55 19.70 1.44
C LYS A 64 2.24 21.00 2.17
N ASP A 65 2.57 22.12 1.54
CA ASP A 65 2.28 23.47 2.06
C ASP A 65 2.79 23.75 3.49
N GLY A 66 3.85 23.05 3.91
CA GLY A 66 4.46 23.18 5.23
C GLY A 66 3.99 22.15 6.26
N ASP A 67 2.89 21.45 5.99
CA ASP A 67 2.36 20.39 6.85
C ASP A 67 2.83 19.00 6.41
N LEU A 68 2.93 18.10 7.39
CA LEU A 68 3.33 16.71 7.19
C LEU A 68 2.08 15.84 7.05
N GLU A 69 1.90 15.22 5.89
CA GLU A 69 0.82 14.26 5.65
C GLU A 69 1.34 12.83 5.83
N LEU A 70 0.65 12.03 6.65
CA LEU A 70 0.92 10.62 6.89
C LEU A 70 0.25 9.76 5.83
N TRP A 71 1.02 8.92 5.16
CA TRP A 71 0.54 7.99 4.14
C TRP A 71 0.63 6.57 4.69
N ILE A 72 -0.53 5.96 4.95
CA ILE A 72 -0.65 4.57 5.43
C ILE A 72 -1.25 3.71 4.33
N GLY A 73 -0.39 2.98 3.64
CA GLY A 73 -0.73 2.30 2.39
C GLY A 73 -1.10 0.84 2.55
N GLU A 74 -1.98 0.38 1.66
CA GLU A 74 -2.41 -1.02 1.53
C GLU A 74 -2.26 -1.51 0.10
N THR A 75 -1.95 -2.79 -0.08
CA THR A 75 -1.89 -3.40 -1.41
C THR A 75 -2.63 -4.73 -1.49
N LYS A 76 -3.20 -5.01 -2.66
CA LYS A 76 -3.67 -6.35 -3.03
C LYS A 76 -3.03 -6.79 -4.33
N PHE A 77 -2.10 -7.73 -4.20
CA PHE A 77 -1.45 -8.38 -5.33
C PHE A 77 -2.26 -9.62 -5.77
N TYR A 78 -3.37 -9.42 -6.48
CA TYR A 78 -4.41 -10.43 -6.72
C TYR A 78 -4.50 -10.78 -8.21
N GLU A 79 -5.27 -11.82 -8.56
CA GLU A 79 -5.63 -12.13 -9.97
C GLU A 79 -7.00 -11.51 -10.31
N ASN A 80 -7.93 -11.46 -9.35
CA ASN A 80 -9.28 -10.96 -9.55
C ASN A 80 -9.50 -9.61 -8.83
N ILE A 81 -9.92 -8.59 -9.60
CA ILE A 81 -10.14 -7.24 -9.10
C ILE A 81 -11.29 -7.15 -8.09
N THR A 82 -12.39 -7.86 -8.28
CA THR A 82 -13.54 -7.83 -7.37
C THR A 82 -13.16 -8.34 -5.97
N ARG A 83 -12.37 -9.42 -5.91
CA ARG A 83 -11.85 -9.96 -4.66
C ARG A 83 -10.82 -9.01 -4.03
N ALA A 84 -9.95 -8.41 -4.84
CA ALA A 84 -8.98 -7.41 -4.37
C ALA A 84 -9.67 -6.21 -3.71
N VAL A 85 -10.71 -5.68 -4.37
CA VAL A 85 -11.56 -4.60 -3.86
C VAL A 85 -12.25 -5.02 -2.56
N TYR A 86 -12.79 -6.23 -2.49
CA TYR A 86 -13.45 -6.71 -1.28
C TYR A 86 -12.49 -6.78 -0.09
N ASP A 87 -11.37 -7.47 -0.26
CA ASP A 87 -10.43 -7.72 0.82
C ASP A 87 -9.79 -6.40 1.28
N VAL A 88 -9.40 -5.50 0.37
CA VAL A 88 -8.80 -4.21 0.74
C VAL A 88 -9.79 -3.26 1.42
N SER A 89 -11.06 -3.27 1.01
CA SER A 89 -12.06 -2.37 1.61
C SER A 89 -12.29 -2.74 3.07
N LYS A 90 -12.38 -4.05 3.35
CA LYS A 90 -12.49 -4.55 4.72
C LYS A 90 -11.25 -4.24 5.54
N GLU A 91 -10.07 -4.52 4.99
CA GLU A 91 -8.79 -4.29 5.66
C GLU A 91 -8.56 -2.81 5.99
N VAL A 92 -8.86 -1.90 5.06
CA VAL A 92 -8.78 -0.45 5.31
C VAL A 92 -9.66 -0.06 6.50
N VAL A 93 -10.90 -0.54 6.57
CA VAL A 93 -11.81 -0.23 7.68
C VAL A 93 -11.34 -0.90 8.98
N ASP A 94 -10.90 -2.16 8.93
CA ASP A 94 -10.33 -2.86 10.08
C ASP A 94 -9.10 -2.11 10.63
N HIS A 95 -8.27 -1.55 9.74
CA HIS A 95 -7.07 -0.80 10.12
C HIS A 95 -7.34 0.61 10.63
N LEU A 96 -8.57 1.11 10.50
CA LEU A 96 -8.98 2.41 11.07
C LEU A 96 -9.62 2.28 12.45
N GLU A 97 -9.73 1.06 12.98
CA GLU A 97 -10.12 0.84 14.37
C GLU A 97 -9.16 1.53 15.33
N THR A 98 -9.71 2.17 16.36
CA THR A 98 -8.93 3.02 17.29
C THR A 98 -7.80 2.22 17.93
N ASP A 99 -8.09 1.04 18.48
CA ASP A 99 -7.09 0.22 19.17
C ASP A 99 -6.01 -0.29 18.21
N TYR A 100 -6.40 -0.62 16.98
CA TYR A 100 -5.46 -1.05 15.95
C TYR A 100 -4.54 0.09 15.52
N LEU A 101 -5.10 1.25 15.15
CA LEU A 101 -4.33 2.44 14.76
C LEU A 101 -3.35 2.86 15.83
N ARG A 102 -3.80 2.92 17.09
CA ARG A 102 -2.93 3.33 18.20
C ARG A 102 -1.79 2.35 18.42
N SER A 103 -2.07 1.05 18.30
CA SER A 103 -1.02 0.01 18.39
C SER A 103 0.00 0.16 17.26
N GLU A 104 -0.46 0.38 16.03
CA GLU A 104 0.41 0.61 14.87
C GLU A 104 1.26 1.87 15.00
N PHE A 105 0.69 2.96 15.51
CA PHE A 105 1.43 4.21 15.73
C PHE A 105 2.59 4.04 16.70
N ILE A 106 2.41 3.24 17.77
CA ILE A 106 3.50 2.91 18.70
C ILE A 106 4.62 2.15 17.96
N LEU A 107 4.27 1.15 17.14
CA LEU A 107 5.24 0.37 16.37
C LEU A 107 5.99 1.22 15.35
N ILE A 108 5.32 2.17 14.70
CA ILE A 108 5.91 3.11 13.76
C ILE A 108 6.90 4.02 14.51
N LYS A 109 6.48 4.65 15.62
CA LYS A 109 7.32 5.55 16.41
C LYS A 109 8.62 4.90 16.87
N ASN A 110 8.57 3.64 17.31
CA ASN A 110 9.75 2.90 17.75
C ASN A 110 10.79 2.67 16.63
N LYS A 111 10.41 2.87 15.37
CA LYS A 111 11.27 2.66 14.19
C LYS A 111 11.69 3.96 13.51
N ILE A 112 11.20 5.11 13.96
CA ILE A 112 11.58 6.41 13.42
C ILE A 112 13.04 6.70 13.82
N ASP A 113 13.88 6.99 12.82
CA ASP A 113 15.23 7.49 13.06
C ASP A 113 15.16 8.90 13.68
N PRO A 114 15.65 9.13 14.91
CA PRO A 114 15.60 10.43 15.55
C PRO A 114 16.36 11.53 14.82
N THR A 115 17.29 11.16 13.92
CA THR A 115 18.09 12.11 13.12
C THR A 115 17.39 12.51 11.81
N TRP A 116 16.29 11.84 11.45
CA TRP A 116 15.53 12.17 10.26
C TRP A 116 14.78 13.49 10.44
N SER A 117 14.81 14.36 9.42
CA SER A 117 14.24 15.72 9.47
C SER A 117 12.74 15.76 9.81
N GLU A 118 12.00 14.71 9.47
CA GLU A 118 10.55 14.64 9.73
C GLU A 118 10.20 13.92 11.03
N ALA A 119 11.19 13.43 11.78
CA ALA A 119 10.98 12.60 12.96
C ALA A 119 10.15 13.31 14.04
N GLU A 120 10.43 14.58 14.32
CA GLU A 120 9.70 15.35 15.34
C GLU A 120 8.23 15.57 14.96
N ALA A 121 7.99 16.01 13.72
CA ALA A 121 6.66 16.25 13.20
C ALA A 121 5.83 14.95 13.17
N LEU A 122 6.41 13.85 12.71
CA LEU A 122 5.73 12.56 12.68
C LEU A 122 5.46 12.03 14.10
N ASN A 123 6.42 12.13 15.03
CA ASN A 123 6.22 11.71 16.42
C ASN A 123 5.08 12.49 17.11
N LYS A 124 4.96 13.78 16.80
CA LYS A 124 3.87 14.63 17.31
C LYS A 124 2.52 14.21 16.72
N LEU A 125 2.46 13.93 15.42
CA LEU A 125 1.24 13.46 14.76
C LEU A 125 0.77 12.11 15.35
N LEU A 126 1.71 11.20 15.57
CA LEU A 126 1.47 9.85 16.10
C LEU A 126 1.37 9.78 17.64
N HIS A 127 1.37 10.93 18.33
CA HIS A 127 1.33 10.96 19.79
C HIS A 127 -0.02 10.46 20.33
N GLU A 128 -0.03 9.75 21.47
CA GLU A 128 -1.25 9.23 22.10
C GLU A 128 -2.28 10.33 22.41
N ASN A 129 -1.79 11.49 22.84
CA ASN A 129 -2.60 12.68 23.12
C ASN A 129 -3.07 13.44 21.86
N THR A 130 -2.59 13.10 20.66
CA THR A 130 -3.12 13.68 19.41
C THR A 130 -4.41 12.95 19.05
N SER A 131 -5.53 13.67 18.87
CA SER A 131 -6.81 13.05 18.52
C SER A 131 -6.75 12.38 17.13
N LEU A 132 -7.44 11.25 16.97
CA LEU A 132 -7.49 10.56 15.67
C LEU A 132 -8.14 11.44 14.59
N ASP A 133 -9.09 12.31 14.93
CA ASP A 133 -9.63 13.30 13.99
C ASP A 133 -8.55 14.25 13.44
N SER A 134 -7.59 14.64 14.29
CA SER A 134 -6.47 15.49 13.85
C SER A 134 -5.48 14.72 12.97
N VAL A 135 -5.31 13.42 13.25
CA VAL A 135 -4.51 12.52 12.42
C VAL A 135 -5.18 12.32 11.07
N PHE A 136 -6.48 12.05 11.02
CA PHE A 136 -7.22 11.82 9.78
C PHE A 136 -7.25 13.04 8.86
N LYS A 137 -7.22 14.25 9.40
CA LYS A 137 -7.07 15.49 8.60
C LYS A 137 -5.71 15.61 7.91
N GLN A 138 -4.70 14.92 8.42
CA GLN A 138 -3.32 14.92 7.93
C GLN A 138 -2.90 13.53 7.46
N ALA A 139 -3.85 12.65 7.14
CA ALA A 139 -3.53 11.31 6.68
C ALA A 139 -4.30 10.97 5.40
N CYS A 140 -3.69 10.13 4.59
CA CYS A 140 -4.33 9.55 3.42
C CYS A 140 -3.90 8.09 3.25
N ILE A 141 -4.67 7.36 2.44
CA ILE A 141 -4.49 5.93 2.23
C ILE A 141 -4.20 5.69 0.75
N PRO A 142 -2.93 5.46 0.35
CA PRO A 142 -2.66 4.94 -0.97
C PRO A 142 -3.02 3.45 -1.05
N ILE A 143 -3.82 3.06 -2.04
CA ILE A 143 -4.23 1.68 -2.28
C ILE A 143 -3.71 1.23 -3.64
N LEU A 144 -2.86 0.21 -3.68
CA LEU A 144 -2.41 -0.40 -4.94
C LEU A 144 -3.07 -1.76 -5.19
N LEU A 145 -3.77 -1.86 -6.32
CA LEU A 145 -4.45 -3.08 -6.73
C LEU A 145 -3.83 -3.62 -8.02
N THR A 146 -3.27 -4.82 -7.94
CA THR A 146 -2.87 -5.57 -9.14
C THR A 146 -3.86 -6.69 -9.40
N TYR A 147 -4.15 -6.94 -10.67
CA TYR A 147 -5.11 -7.96 -11.09
C TYR A 147 -4.85 -8.34 -12.55
N ASP A 148 -5.32 -9.52 -12.94
CA ASP A 148 -5.34 -9.94 -14.34
C ASP A 148 -6.52 -9.27 -15.03
N SER A 149 -6.23 -8.46 -16.05
CA SER A 149 -7.22 -7.72 -16.83
C SER A 149 -7.42 -8.42 -18.17
N ASP A 150 -8.67 -8.77 -18.47
CA ASP A 150 -9.04 -9.30 -19.78
C ASP A 150 -8.72 -8.29 -20.89
N VAL A 151 -8.93 -6.99 -20.63
CA VAL A 151 -8.63 -5.90 -21.57
C VAL A 151 -7.14 -5.89 -21.92
N VAL A 152 -6.26 -5.99 -20.92
CA VAL A 152 -4.80 -6.11 -21.16
C VAL A 152 -4.44 -7.44 -21.81
N GLY A 153 -5.13 -8.53 -21.44
CA GLY A 153 -4.86 -9.88 -21.94
C GLY A 153 -5.09 -10.04 -23.44
N VAL A 154 -6.16 -9.46 -23.97
CA VAL A 154 -6.57 -9.58 -25.39
C VAL A 154 -6.00 -8.49 -26.30
N SER A 155 -5.47 -7.41 -25.74
CA SER A 155 -4.98 -6.28 -26.54
C SER A 155 -3.57 -6.54 -27.05
N GLU A 156 -3.37 -6.37 -28.36
CA GLU A 156 -2.07 -6.57 -29.01
C GLU A 156 -1.25 -5.28 -29.19
N SER A 157 -1.89 -4.12 -29.04
CA SER A 157 -1.25 -2.81 -29.18
C SER A 157 -1.95 -1.73 -28.36
N ASP A 158 -1.21 -0.66 -28.03
CA ASP A 158 -1.73 0.54 -27.38
C ASP A 158 -2.48 1.43 -28.38
N ASN A 159 -3.73 1.06 -28.65
CA ASN A 159 -4.64 1.81 -29.51
C ASN A 159 -5.74 2.52 -28.70
N GLU A 160 -6.53 3.36 -29.37
CA GLU A 160 -7.59 4.13 -28.71
C GLU A 160 -8.67 3.24 -28.09
N GLU A 161 -9.02 2.13 -28.75
CA GLU A 161 -9.97 1.15 -28.26
C GLU A 161 -9.51 0.52 -26.92
N TYR A 162 -8.25 0.11 -26.84
CA TYR A 162 -7.64 -0.40 -25.60
C TYR A 162 -7.70 0.66 -24.49
N ARG A 163 -7.29 1.91 -24.79
CA ARG A 163 -7.29 3.00 -23.81
C ARG A 163 -8.69 3.30 -23.27
N GLU A 164 -9.72 3.26 -24.10
CA GLU A 164 -11.09 3.47 -23.63
C GLU A 164 -11.62 2.28 -22.82
N LYS A 165 -11.37 1.04 -23.27
CA LYS A 165 -11.77 -0.16 -22.51
C LYS A 165 -11.12 -0.22 -21.13
N ILE A 166 -9.83 0.07 -21.02
CA ILE A 166 -9.13 0.01 -19.73
C ILE A 166 -9.57 1.13 -18.80
N LYS A 167 -9.88 2.33 -19.34
CA LYS A 167 -10.47 3.42 -18.53
C LYS A 167 -11.83 3.01 -17.96
N VAL A 168 -12.67 2.34 -18.74
CA VAL A 168 -13.98 1.84 -18.25
C VAL A 168 -13.75 0.82 -17.14
N GLU A 169 -12.91 -0.18 -17.37
CA GLU A 169 -12.58 -1.21 -16.38
C GLU A 169 -12.11 -0.61 -15.04
N MET A 170 -11.17 0.35 -15.10
CA MET A 170 -10.65 1.03 -13.91
C MET A 170 -11.70 1.92 -13.22
N ARG A 171 -12.57 2.60 -13.97
CA ARG A 171 -13.65 3.42 -13.40
C ARG A 171 -14.66 2.57 -12.65
N ASP A 172 -15.02 1.42 -13.20
CA ASP A 172 -15.95 0.49 -12.57
C ASP A 172 -15.34 -0.11 -11.29
N ALA A 173 -14.06 -0.53 -11.35
CA ALA A 173 -13.33 -0.99 -10.18
C ALA A 173 -13.24 0.08 -9.08
N TYR A 174 -12.96 1.33 -9.46
CA TYR A 174 -12.91 2.47 -8.55
C TYR A 174 -14.28 2.76 -7.90
N ALA A 175 -15.36 2.77 -8.70
CA ALA A 175 -16.71 3.00 -8.19
C ALA A 175 -17.10 1.92 -7.16
N ASN A 176 -16.79 0.66 -7.45
CA ASN A 176 -16.99 -0.46 -6.53
C ASN A 176 -16.18 -0.31 -5.24
N LEU A 177 -14.90 0.05 -5.34
CA LEU A 177 -14.03 0.28 -4.19
C LEU A 177 -14.55 1.41 -3.31
N ARG A 178 -14.86 2.57 -3.92
CA ARG A 178 -15.40 3.73 -3.21
C ARG A 178 -16.71 3.40 -2.50
N GLY A 179 -17.64 2.75 -3.20
CA GLY A 179 -18.93 2.35 -2.62
C GLY A 179 -18.73 1.42 -1.42
N LYS A 180 -17.81 0.45 -1.54
CA LYS A 180 -17.59 -0.54 -0.51
C LYS A 180 -16.86 -0.01 0.72
N ILE A 181 -15.79 0.78 0.55
CA ILE A 181 -15.12 1.45 1.68
C ILE A 181 -16.12 2.31 2.46
N ASN A 182 -16.93 3.13 1.76
CA ASN A 182 -17.93 3.96 2.42
C ASN A 182 -18.95 3.11 3.19
N HIS A 183 -19.48 2.04 2.57
CA HIS A 183 -20.46 1.16 3.20
C HIS A 183 -19.90 0.44 4.43
N GLU A 184 -18.72 -0.16 4.33
CA GLU A 184 -18.07 -0.87 5.45
C GLU A 184 -17.75 0.08 6.60
N TYR A 185 -17.29 1.30 6.30
CA TYR A 185 -16.97 2.31 7.30
C TYR A 185 -18.21 2.87 7.96
N GLU A 186 -19.26 3.20 7.21
CA GLU A 186 -20.54 3.69 7.73
C GLU A 186 -21.21 2.63 8.60
N ASN A 187 -21.24 1.37 8.17
CA ASN A 187 -21.78 0.27 8.97
C ASN A 187 -21.06 0.11 10.31
N ARG A 188 -19.75 0.40 10.36
CA ARG A 188 -18.93 0.19 11.55
C ARG A 188 -18.92 1.36 12.50
N PHE A 189 -18.77 2.57 11.96
CA PHE A 189 -18.57 3.78 12.76
C PHE A 189 -19.77 4.73 12.75
N ASN A 190 -20.80 4.46 11.94
CA ASN A 190 -21.99 5.29 11.79
C ASN A 190 -21.65 6.75 11.39
N GLN A 191 -20.69 6.89 10.47
CA GLN A 191 -20.23 8.17 9.91
C GLN A 191 -19.65 7.97 8.51
N TYR A 192 -19.50 9.05 7.76
CA TYR A 192 -18.85 9.04 6.45
C TYR A 192 -17.34 8.80 6.57
N PHE A 193 -16.76 8.13 5.58
CA PHE A 193 -15.33 7.88 5.51
C PHE A 193 -14.53 9.19 5.48
N PRO A 194 -13.63 9.45 6.46
CA PRO A 194 -13.04 10.79 6.66
C PRO A 194 -11.72 11.01 5.91
N LEU A 195 -11.15 9.98 5.28
CA LEU A 195 -9.80 10.02 4.71
C LEU A 195 -9.82 10.17 3.19
N VAL A 196 -8.75 10.76 2.66
CA VAL A 196 -8.47 10.74 1.22
C VAL A 196 -7.84 9.39 0.85
N VAL A 197 -8.31 8.79 -0.24
CA VAL A 197 -7.77 7.54 -0.78
C VAL A 197 -7.16 7.79 -2.15
N HIS A 198 -5.88 7.43 -2.32
CA HIS A 198 -5.18 7.47 -3.61
C HIS A 198 -5.15 6.07 -4.22
N VAL A 199 -5.98 5.81 -5.23
CA VAL A 199 -6.13 4.47 -5.81
C VAL A 199 -5.22 4.31 -7.03
N ILE A 200 -4.40 3.26 -7.04
CA ILE A 200 -3.44 2.94 -8.08
C ILE A 200 -3.78 1.56 -8.63
N PHE A 201 -4.25 1.50 -9.87
CA PHE A 201 -4.51 0.25 -10.57
C PHE A 201 -3.31 -0.17 -11.41
N VAL A 202 -2.92 -1.43 -11.29
CA VAL A 202 -1.90 -2.06 -12.12
C VAL A 202 -2.52 -3.30 -12.77
N PRO A 203 -3.29 -3.12 -13.86
CA PRO A 203 -3.84 -4.23 -14.62
C PRO A 203 -2.70 -4.98 -15.34
N LEU A 204 -2.74 -6.31 -15.26
CA LEU A 204 -1.71 -7.19 -15.80
C LEU A 204 -2.32 -8.08 -16.88
N LYS A 205 -1.49 -8.46 -17.86
CA LYS A 205 -1.84 -9.53 -18.80
C LYS A 205 -1.95 -10.87 -18.07
N GLU A 206 -0.90 -11.20 -17.32
CA GLU A 206 -0.86 -12.39 -16.48
C GLU A 206 0.11 -12.16 -15.32
N LYS A 207 -0.43 -12.11 -14.11
CA LYS A 207 0.31 -11.91 -12.86
C LYS A 207 1.37 -12.98 -12.64
N LYS A 208 1.09 -14.22 -13.02
CA LYS A 208 2.05 -15.33 -12.90
C LYS A 208 3.33 -15.07 -13.68
N GLN A 209 3.23 -14.45 -14.87
CA GLN A 209 4.39 -14.07 -15.67
C GLN A 209 5.19 -12.97 -14.98
N LEU A 210 4.52 -11.97 -14.39
CA LEU A 210 5.20 -10.92 -13.63
C LEU A 210 5.97 -11.50 -12.43
N ILE A 211 5.35 -12.39 -11.66
CA ILE A 211 6.01 -13.07 -10.53
C ILE A 211 7.25 -13.81 -11.01
N ALA A 212 7.13 -14.60 -12.08
CA ALA A 212 8.25 -15.37 -12.62
C ALA A 212 9.41 -14.47 -13.09
N ALA A 213 9.09 -13.36 -13.76
CA ALA A 213 10.09 -12.40 -14.23
C ALA A 213 10.80 -11.68 -13.05
N LEU A 214 10.04 -11.29 -12.02
CA LEU A 214 10.60 -10.65 -10.83
C LEU A 214 11.47 -11.60 -10.02
N ASP A 215 11.01 -12.84 -9.81
CA ASP A 215 11.80 -13.89 -9.14
C ASP A 215 13.11 -14.19 -9.89
N ALA A 216 13.05 -14.32 -11.22
CA ALA A 216 14.25 -14.52 -12.03
C ALA A 216 15.26 -13.37 -11.89
N ARG A 217 14.78 -12.12 -11.94
CA ARG A 217 15.64 -10.94 -11.77
C ARG A 217 16.22 -10.84 -10.37
N LEU A 218 15.43 -11.14 -9.34
CA LEU A 218 15.91 -11.09 -7.97
C LEU A 218 16.96 -12.18 -7.69
N LYS A 219 16.77 -13.40 -8.18
CA LYS A 219 17.78 -14.47 -8.13
C LYS A 219 19.09 -14.03 -8.78
N ALA A 220 19.04 -13.37 -9.94
CA ALA A 220 20.24 -12.87 -10.61
C ALA A 220 20.99 -11.81 -9.79
N LEU A 221 20.30 -11.03 -8.95
CA LEU A 221 20.91 -10.01 -8.09
C LEU A 221 21.60 -10.58 -6.83
N GLN A 222 21.45 -11.88 -6.56
CA GLN A 222 22.15 -12.58 -5.47
C GLN A 222 23.58 -13.00 -5.84
N LEU A 223 23.89 -12.99 -7.13
CA LEU A 223 25.23 -13.19 -7.69
C LEU A 223 26.05 -11.87 -7.62
#